data_AF-A0A370CIN2-F1
#
_entry.id   AF-A0A370CIN2-F1
#
_cell.length_a   1.000
_cell.length_b   1.000
_cell.length_c   1.000
_cell.angle_alpha   90.00
_cell.angle_beta   90.00
_cell.angle_gamma   90.00
#
_symmetry.space_group_name_H-M   'P 1'
#
loop_
_entity.id
_entity.type
_entity.pdbx_description
1 polymer ?
#
loop_
_entity_poly.entity_id
_entity_poly.type
_entity_poly.pdbx_seq_one_letter_code
_entity_poly.pdbx_strand_id
1 'polypeptide(L)'
;MISALEIHGVPIECINQAAIAYHVPATLILSVLAVEGGAVGLASANKNGTVDYGPMQINSIWLSKIRLYGYTQYQLQYDPCVNVKVGAWILSQNIANAATTWRGIGFYHSHTAILNQQYQTKVSEVYQLLANYLS
;
A
#
# COMPACT_ATOMS: atom_id res chain seq x y z
N MET A 1 -13.56 7.02 -24.40
CA MET A 1 -13.06 7.44 -23.08
C MET A 1 -11.54 7.41 -23.15
N ILE A 2 -10.86 8.49 -22.81
CA ILE A 2 -9.42 8.41 -22.56
C ILE A 2 -9.30 7.52 -21.32
N SER A 3 -8.78 6.31 -21.49
CA SER A 3 -8.44 5.47 -20.34
C SER A 3 -7.41 6.24 -19.54
N ALA A 4 -7.67 6.46 -18.24
CA ALA A 4 -6.62 6.90 -17.35
C ALA A 4 -5.48 5.86 -17.45
N LEU A 5 -4.23 6.32 -17.43
CA LEU A 5 -3.11 5.40 -17.32
C LEU A 5 -3.19 4.81 -15.90
N GLU A 6 -3.44 3.51 -15.83
CA GLU A 6 -3.61 2.77 -14.58
C GLU A 6 -2.45 1.81 -14.37
N ILE A 7 -2.01 1.69 -13.12
CA ILE A 7 -1.03 0.69 -12.69
C ILE A 7 -1.68 -0.15 -11.60
N HIS A 8 -1.78 -1.47 -11.81
CA HIS A 8 -2.50 -2.39 -10.92
C HIS A 8 -3.96 -1.97 -10.63
N GLY A 9 -4.64 -1.38 -11.64
CA GLY A 9 -6.02 -0.88 -11.50
C GLY A 9 -6.14 0.39 -10.66
N VAL A 10 -5.03 1.09 -10.38
CA VAL A 10 -5.00 2.38 -9.69
C VAL A 10 -4.62 3.47 -10.68
N PRO A 11 -5.43 4.53 -10.85
CA PRO A 11 -5.07 5.67 -11.68
C PRO A 11 -3.81 6.37 -11.18
N ILE A 12 -2.90 6.74 -12.11
CA ILE A 12 -1.61 7.37 -11.77
C ILE A 12 -1.78 8.68 -11.00
N GLU A 13 -2.81 9.46 -11.30
CA GLU A 13 -3.12 10.69 -10.57
C GLU A 13 -3.37 10.42 -9.08
N CYS A 14 -4.00 9.29 -8.74
CA CYS A 14 -4.25 8.91 -7.36
C CYS A 14 -2.98 8.45 -6.65
N ILE A 15 -2.10 7.72 -7.35
CA ILE A 15 -0.76 7.35 -6.85
C ILE A 15 0.06 8.62 -6.56
N ASN A 16 0.09 9.56 -7.51
CA ASN A 16 0.85 10.81 -7.37
C ASN A 16 0.30 11.69 -6.24
N GLN A 17 -1.03 11.81 -6.13
CA GLN A 17 -1.66 12.54 -5.03
C GLN A 17 -1.34 11.91 -3.67
N ALA A 18 -1.39 10.58 -3.55
CA ALA A 18 -1.04 9.88 -2.32
C ALA A 18 0.45 10.07 -1.96
N ALA A 19 1.33 10.00 -2.97
CA ALA A 19 2.76 10.23 -2.79
C ALA A 19 3.06 11.62 -2.23
N ILE A 20 2.44 12.66 -2.81
CA ILE A 20 2.58 14.05 -2.36
C ILE A 20 2.00 14.23 -0.96
N ALA A 21 0.78 13.73 -0.71
CA ALA A 21 0.06 13.97 0.53
C ALA A 21 0.74 13.36 1.76
N TYR A 22 1.42 12.22 1.60
CA TYR A 22 2.03 11.49 2.72
C TYR A 22 3.55 11.42 2.66
N HIS A 23 4.17 12.15 1.73
CA HIS A 23 5.63 12.17 1.52
C HIS A 23 6.23 10.76 1.35
N VAL A 24 5.49 9.87 0.69
CA VAL A 24 5.94 8.52 0.33
C VAL A 24 6.33 8.53 -1.15
N PRO A 25 7.54 8.12 -1.55
CA PRO A 25 7.92 8.10 -2.96
C PRO A 25 6.94 7.29 -3.81
N ALA A 26 6.52 7.83 -4.96
CA ALA A 26 5.60 7.12 -5.87
C ALA A 26 6.17 5.75 -6.29
N THR A 27 7.48 5.66 -6.50
CA THR A 27 8.19 4.39 -6.75
C THR A 27 8.02 3.36 -5.64
N LEU A 28 7.97 3.79 -4.37
CA LEU A 28 7.71 2.91 -3.24
C LEU A 28 6.24 2.45 -3.21
N ILE A 29 5.29 3.34 -3.49
CA ILE A 29 3.87 2.98 -3.60
C ILE A 29 3.67 1.94 -4.71
N LEU A 30 4.29 2.15 -5.88
CA LEU A 30 4.26 1.21 -6.99
C LEU A 30 4.88 -0.14 -6.62
N SER A 31 5.97 -0.13 -5.84
CA SER A 31 6.62 -1.36 -5.38
C SER A 31 5.73 -2.16 -4.44
N VAL A 32 5.02 -1.48 -3.52
CA VAL A 32 4.05 -2.12 -2.63
C VAL A 32 2.85 -2.66 -3.42
N LEU A 33 2.27 -1.90 -4.36
CA LEU A 33 1.20 -2.38 -5.24
C LEU A 33 1.60 -3.66 -5.98
N ALA A 34 2.81 -3.71 -6.53
CA ALA A 34 3.32 -4.88 -7.22
C ALA A 34 3.53 -6.09 -6.29
N VAL A 35 4.01 -5.88 -5.06
CA VAL A 35 4.24 -6.96 -4.08
C VAL A 35 2.92 -7.48 -3.49
N GLU A 36 1.96 -6.60 -3.23
CA GLU A 36 0.64 -6.99 -2.71
C GLU A 36 -0.20 -7.71 -3.77
N GLY A 37 -0.06 -7.34 -5.05
CA GLY A 37 -0.76 -8.02 -6.16
C GLY A 37 -2.29 -7.96 -6.04
N GLY A 38 -2.81 -6.98 -5.30
CA GLY A 38 -4.24 -6.80 -5.11
C GLY A 38 -4.93 -6.26 -6.36
N ALA A 39 -6.26 -6.23 -6.31
CA ALA A 39 -7.10 -5.66 -7.37
C ALA A 39 -8.31 -4.94 -6.78
N VAL A 40 -8.90 -4.02 -7.56
CA VAL A 40 -10.19 -3.41 -7.21
C VAL A 40 -11.24 -4.51 -7.06
N GLY A 41 -11.99 -4.48 -5.96
CA GLY A 41 -12.98 -5.49 -5.60
C GLY A 41 -12.42 -6.70 -4.84
N LEU A 42 -11.09 -6.85 -4.73
CA LEU A 42 -10.50 -7.99 -4.01
C LEU A 42 -10.67 -7.86 -2.49
N ALA A 43 -11.07 -8.96 -1.86
CA ALA A 43 -11.09 -9.14 -0.42
C ALA A 43 -10.48 -10.51 -0.08
N SER A 44 -9.29 -10.52 0.53
CA SER A 44 -8.53 -11.73 0.80
C SER A 44 -8.63 -12.09 2.28
N ALA A 45 -9.28 -13.22 2.61
CA ALA A 45 -9.42 -13.65 3.99
C ALA A 45 -8.14 -14.31 4.51
N ASN A 46 -7.70 -13.89 5.69
CA ASN A 46 -6.53 -14.43 6.38
C ASN A 46 -6.92 -15.49 7.41
N LYS A 47 -6.00 -16.42 7.71
CA LYS A 47 -6.22 -17.50 8.70
C LYS A 47 -6.56 -17.00 10.11
N ASN A 48 -6.16 -15.78 10.44
CA ASN A 48 -6.45 -15.13 11.72
C ASN A 48 -7.81 -14.40 11.76
N GLY A 49 -8.62 -14.51 10.71
CA GLY A 49 -9.94 -13.87 10.60
C GLY A 49 -9.93 -12.42 10.13
N THR A 50 -8.75 -11.83 9.87
CA THR A 50 -8.66 -10.52 9.22
C THR A 50 -8.85 -10.63 7.70
N VAL A 51 -9.09 -9.51 7.02
CA VAL A 51 -9.30 -9.47 5.57
C VAL A 51 -8.50 -8.33 4.96
N ASP A 52 -7.81 -8.58 3.87
CA ASP A 52 -7.06 -7.58 3.11
C ASP A 52 -7.88 -7.06 1.92
N TYR A 53 -7.99 -5.74 1.77
CA TYR A 53 -8.88 -5.11 0.79
C TYR A 53 -8.14 -4.35 -0.31
N GLY A 54 -8.60 -4.53 -1.54
CA GLY A 54 -8.28 -3.70 -2.70
C GLY A 54 -6.82 -3.81 -3.19
N PRO A 55 -6.38 -2.87 -4.04
CA PRO A 55 -5.08 -2.92 -4.70
C PRO A 55 -3.85 -3.03 -3.78
N MET A 56 -3.79 -2.24 -2.70
CA MET A 56 -2.71 -2.30 -1.71
C MET A 56 -2.97 -3.27 -0.55
N GLN A 57 -3.95 -4.18 -0.71
CA GLN A 57 -4.28 -5.24 0.26
C GLN A 57 -4.31 -4.74 1.73
N ILE A 58 -5.08 -3.68 1.98
CA ILE A 58 -5.12 -3.04 3.31
C ILE A 58 -5.90 -3.94 4.27
N ASN A 59 -5.22 -4.38 5.33
CA ASN A 59 -5.79 -5.27 6.32
C ASN A 59 -6.92 -4.62 7.14
N SER A 60 -7.94 -5.41 7.48
CA SER A 60 -9.13 -5.00 8.21
C SER A 60 -8.86 -4.44 9.62
N ILE A 61 -7.67 -4.69 10.20
CA ILE A 61 -7.25 -4.06 11.47
C ILE A 61 -7.25 -2.53 11.41
N TRP A 62 -7.10 -1.94 10.23
CA TRP A 62 -7.07 -0.49 10.06
C TRP A 62 -8.46 0.16 10.00
N LEU A 63 -9.53 -0.63 9.85
CA LEU A 63 -10.90 -0.12 9.64
C LEU A 63 -11.37 0.80 10.76
N SER A 64 -11.09 0.44 12.01
CA SER A 64 -11.49 1.26 13.17
C SER A 64 -10.82 2.64 13.15
N LYS A 65 -9.55 2.69 12.73
CA LYS A 65 -8.76 3.93 12.68
C LYS A 65 -9.14 4.80 11.49
N ILE A 66 -9.32 4.23 10.31
CA ILE A 66 -9.63 5.01 9.10
C ILE A 66 -11.06 5.55 9.09
N ARG A 67 -11.98 4.89 9.82
CA ARG A 67 -13.36 5.35 9.99
C ARG A 67 -13.43 6.73 10.66
N LEU A 68 -12.44 7.07 11.49
CA LEU A 68 -12.32 8.39 12.10
C LEU A 68 -12.06 9.50 11.07
N TYR A 69 -11.53 9.15 9.89
CA TYR A 69 -11.31 10.05 8.76
C TYR A 69 -12.41 9.94 7.69
N GLY A 70 -13.51 9.24 7.98
CA GLY A 70 -14.64 9.09 7.05
C GLY A 70 -14.47 8.00 5.99
N TYR A 71 -13.42 7.18 6.06
CA TYR A 71 -13.23 6.06 5.13
C TYR A 71 -13.95 4.79 5.59
N THR A 72 -14.47 4.03 4.64
CA THR A 72 -15.20 2.79 4.87
C THR A 72 -14.48 1.58 4.25
N GLN A 73 -14.83 0.38 4.72
CA GLN A 73 -14.35 -0.86 4.13
C GLN A 73 -14.71 -0.98 2.65
N TYR A 74 -15.93 -0.57 2.27
CA TYR A 74 -16.37 -0.59 0.88
C TYR A 74 -15.49 0.29 -0.01
N GLN A 75 -15.15 1.50 0.45
CA GLN A 75 -14.23 2.37 -0.28
C GLN A 75 -12.83 1.77 -0.38
N LEU A 76 -12.29 1.15 0.68
CA LEU A 76 -11.00 0.45 0.56
C LEU A 76 -11.02 -0.64 -0.51
N GLN A 77 -12.13 -1.38 -0.62
CA GLN A 77 -12.21 -2.50 -1.54
C GLN A 77 -12.42 -2.03 -2.99
N TYR A 78 -13.28 -1.03 -3.23
CA TYR A 78 -13.77 -0.68 -4.56
C TYR A 78 -13.32 0.68 -5.10
N ASP A 79 -12.80 1.57 -4.26
CA ASP A 79 -12.26 2.87 -4.69
C ASP A 79 -10.71 2.80 -4.66
N PRO A 80 -10.05 2.63 -5.83
CA PRO A 80 -8.59 2.50 -5.89
C PRO A 80 -7.87 3.75 -5.39
N CYS A 81 -8.48 4.93 -5.50
CA CYS A 81 -7.89 6.19 -5.06
C CYS A 81 -7.93 6.32 -3.54
N VAL A 82 -9.04 5.91 -2.90
CA VAL A 82 -9.10 5.80 -1.44
C VAL A 82 -8.14 4.72 -0.94
N ASN A 83 -8.08 3.56 -1.62
CA ASN A 83 -7.18 2.48 -1.24
C ASN A 83 -5.71 2.94 -1.24
N VAL A 84 -5.22 3.50 -2.35
CA VAL A 84 -3.81 3.93 -2.42
C VAL A 84 -3.50 5.07 -1.45
N LYS A 85 -4.46 5.97 -1.22
CA LYS A 85 -4.31 7.06 -0.25
C LYS A 85 -4.16 6.53 1.18
N VAL A 86 -5.00 5.58 1.58
CA VAL A 86 -4.92 4.96 2.91
C VAL A 86 -3.66 4.10 3.05
N GLY A 87 -3.27 3.36 2.01
CA GLY A 87 -2.04 2.56 2.01
C GLY A 87 -0.79 3.43 2.18
N ALA A 88 -0.69 4.54 1.45
CA ALA A 88 0.39 5.51 1.60
C ALA A 88 0.41 6.15 2.99
N TRP A 89 -0.75 6.47 3.57
CA TRP A 89 -0.84 6.94 4.95
C TRP A 89 -0.34 5.89 5.95
N ILE A 90 -0.70 4.61 5.81
CA ILE A 90 -0.19 3.54 6.68
C ILE A 90 1.34 3.41 6.55
N LEU A 91 1.86 3.43 5.32
CA LEU A 91 3.31 3.42 5.07
C LEU A 91 4.02 4.58 5.76
N SER A 92 3.52 5.82 5.62
CA SER A 92 4.14 6.99 6.23
C SER A 92 4.20 6.87 7.75
N GLN A 93 3.12 6.39 8.37
CA GLN A 93 3.05 6.18 9.81
C GLN A 93 4.05 5.10 10.27
N ASN A 94 4.12 3.98 9.55
CA ASN A 94 5.05 2.90 9.89
C ASN A 94 6.52 3.31 9.71
N ILE A 95 6.84 4.06 8.66
CA ILE A 95 8.18 4.61 8.41
C ILE A 95 8.56 5.59 9.52
N ALA A 96 7.68 6.51 9.89
CA ALA A 96 7.94 7.50 10.92
C ALA A 96 8.19 6.89 12.32
N ASN A 97 7.57 5.74 12.61
CA ASN A 97 7.69 5.08 13.91
C ASN A 97 8.78 4.00 13.98
N ALA A 98 9.50 3.75 12.87
CA ALA A 98 10.52 2.71 12.81
C ALA A 98 11.94 3.27 12.97
N ALA A 99 12.86 2.44 13.47
CA ALA A 99 14.27 2.78 13.59
C ALA A 99 14.96 3.01 12.23
N THR A 100 14.44 2.42 11.15
CA THR A 100 14.93 2.61 9.78
C THR A 100 13.75 2.61 8.81
N THR A 101 13.90 3.30 7.67
CA THR A 101 12.87 3.35 6.62
C THR A 101 12.45 1.96 6.17
N TRP A 102 13.41 1.07 5.88
CA TRP A 102 13.10 -0.29 5.44
C TRP A 102 12.37 -1.10 6.51
N ARG A 103 12.74 -0.97 7.78
CA ARG A 103 11.99 -1.63 8.85
C ARG A 103 10.53 -1.14 8.92
N GLY A 104 10.32 0.16 8.71
CA GLY A 104 9.00 0.76 8.59
C GLY A 104 8.18 0.22 7.40
N ILE A 105 8.81 0.07 6.24
CA ILE A 105 8.19 -0.58 5.07
C ILE A 105 7.78 -2.02 5.42
N GLY A 106 8.65 -2.78 6.10
CA GLY A 106 8.35 -4.13 6.58
C GLY A 106 7.12 -4.19 7.50
N PHE A 107 6.91 -3.16 8.34
CA PHE A 107 5.77 -3.11 9.27
C PHE A 107 4.43 -2.93 8.57
N TYR A 108 4.43 -2.54 7.28
CA TYR A 108 3.21 -2.58 6.47
C TYR A 108 2.62 -3.98 6.40
N HIS A 109 3.48 -4.99 6.28
CA HIS A 109 3.08 -6.41 6.19
C HIS A 109 3.02 -7.11 7.55
N SER A 110 4.06 -6.95 8.38
CA SER A 110 4.11 -7.67 9.68
C SER A 110 5.09 -7.08 10.68
N HIS A 111 4.75 -7.21 11.96
CA HIS A 111 5.66 -6.95 13.09
C HIS A 111 6.53 -8.16 13.45
N THR A 112 6.22 -9.35 12.94
CA THR A 112 7.06 -10.55 13.12
C THR A 112 8.36 -10.37 12.34
N ALA A 113 9.49 -10.42 13.03
CA ALA A 113 10.79 -10.02 12.46
C ALA A 113 11.14 -10.71 11.14
N ILE A 114 10.90 -12.02 11.02
CA ILE A 114 11.19 -12.79 9.80
C ILE A 114 10.29 -12.35 8.63
N LEU A 115 8.98 -12.21 8.87
CA LEU A 115 8.03 -11.78 7.84
C LEU A 115 8.29 -10.34 7.40
N ASN A 116 8.62 -9.48 8.36
CA ASN A 116 9.01 -8.10 8.12
C ASN A 116 10.23 -8.02 7.19
N GLN A 117 11.28 -8.78 7.49
CA GLN A 117 12.50 -8.81 6.68
C GLN A 117 12.25 -9.39 5.28
N GLN A 118 11.47 -10.47 5.16
CA GLN A 118 11.09 -11.02 3.87
C GLN A 118 10.33 -10.02 3.01
N TYR A 119 9.43 -9.25 3.63
CA TYR A 119 8.68 -8.20 2.93
C TYR A 119 9.59 -7.05 2.48
N GLN A 120 10.54 -6.63 3.32
CA GLN A 120 11.56 -5.65 2.92
C GLN A 120 12.32 -6.09 1.67
N THR A 121 12.80 -7.34 1.63
CA THR A 121 13.51 -7.87 0.47
C THR A 121 12.66 -7.76 -0.79
N LYS A 122 11.42 -8.27 -0.77
CA LYS A 122 10.50 -8.21 -1.92
C LYS A 122 10.25 -6.80 -2.41
N VAL A 123 9.91 -5.88 -1.51
CA VAL A 123 9.66 -4.47 -1.88
C VAL A 123 10.93 -3.80 -2.39
N SER A 124 12.09 -4.10 -1.80
CA SER A 124 13.37 -3.51 -2.22
C SER A 124 13.79 -3.96 -3.62
N GLU A 125 13.56 -5.22 -3.99
CA GLU A 125 13.87 -5.74 -5.32
C GLU A 125 13.05 -5.01 -6.39
N VAL A 126 11.74 -4.85 -6.17
CA VAL A 126 10.88 -4.09 -7.09
C VAL A 126 11.27 -2.61 -7.11
N TYR A 127 11.56 -2.02 -5.95
CA TYR A 127 11.96 -0.61 -5.85
C TYR A 127 13.22 -0.31 -6.65
N GLN A 128 14.24 -1.16 -6.54
CA GLN A 128 15.49 -0.99 -7.31
C GLN A 128 15.27 -1.17 -8.81
N LEU A 129 14.43 -2.13 -9.21
CA LEU A 129 14.07 -2.33 -10.61
C LEU A 129 13.39 -1.08 -11.19
N LEU A 130 12.42 -0.50 -10.48
CA LEU A 130 11.73 0.72 -10.92
C LEU A 130 12.67 1.93 -10.91
N ALA A 131 13.55 2.06 -9.91
CA ALA A 131 14.52 3.14 -9.84
C ALA A 131 15.47 3.13 -11.04
N ASN A 132 15.96 1.95 -11.44
CA ASN A 132 16.85 1.80 -12.59
C ASN A 132 16.16 2.06 -13.94
N TYR A 133 14.85 1.85 -14.03
CA TYR A 133 14.09 2.10 -15.26
C TYR A 133 13.73 3.58 -15.45
N LEU A 134 13.65 4.33 -14.35
CA LEU A 134 13.21 5.74 -14.33
C LEU A 134 14.38 6.73 -14.20
N SER A 135 15.61 6.23 -13.98
CA SER A 135 16.86 7.00 -14.00
C SER A 135 17.38 7.19 -15.42
#